data_AF-A0A970LCY6-F1
#
_entry.id   AF-A0A970LCY6-F1
#
_cell.length_a   1.000
_cell.length_b   1.000
_cell.length_c   1.000
_cell.angle_alpha   90.00
_cell.angle_beta   90.00
_cell.angle_gamma   90.00
#
_symmetry.space_group_name_H-M   'P 1'
#
loop_
_entity.id
_entity.type
_entity.pdbx_description
1 polymer ?
#
loop_
_entity_poly.entity_id
_entity_poly.type
_entity_poly.pdbx_seq_one_letter_code
_entity_poly.pdbx_strand_id
1 'polypeptide(L)'
;MKKLIFPIAVIIAVTTGSFISCARQSAESVRELHESMLAAHVKIIHHDTLQKTESGLYYTVVRQGSGARPTDSSAVFVRETIFDLNYNIQASTEEDVARRLGTFSYADAYIPQLWYMGRYTIMMGLEEMLSQMREGEVRRVWLPYWLSSYYENGTSENSTSMVYDLELVKVVNDFDKYEIDTLEAFRNRHYPGLDSLERGFYKMTLVPGTGDSLEHATTVGAYYIGKFLNGHVFDTNVADTAMKHRIYNSSSDYSVLKVSLPDKEESEESEEQQEGSVVKGFSKCMLDMKYGEVAICFFHSDLGYEYEGKQAASSGTYLGGGIPGHMPLFFWIYVPPKD
;
A
#
# COMPACT_ATOMS: atom_id res chain seq x y z
N MET A 1 40.32 -1.69 -103.49
CA MET A 1 40.87 -3.03 -103.23
C MET A 1 40.83 -3.28 -101.72
N LYS A 2 40.30 -4.44 -101.27
CA LYS A 2 40.65 -5.26 -100.08
C LYS A 2 41.16 -4.51 -98.83
N LYS A 3 40.71 -4.70 -97.58
CA LYS A 3 39.92 -5.73 -96.86
C LYS A 3 39.70 -5.20 -95.43
N LEU A 4 38.70 -5.77 -94.74
CA LEU A 4 38.44 -5.71 -93.27
C LEU A 4 39.71 -5.80 -92.40
N ILE A 5 39.66 -5.24 -91.18
CA ILE A 5 39.71 -5.96 -89.87
C ILE A 5 39.52 -4.94 -88.72
N PHE A 6 38.56 -5.21 -87.82
CA PHE A 6 38.40 -4.59 -86.49
C PHE A 6 39.36 -5.29 -85.50
N PRO A 7 39.85 -4.62 -84.44
CA PRO A 7 39.28 -4.95 -83.11
C PRO A 7 39.27 -3.84 -82.04
N ILE A 8 38.23 -3.92 -81.20
CA ILE A 8 38.22 -3.82 -79.72
C ILE A 8 38.71 -2.50 -79.09
N ALA A 9 37.73 -1.73 -78.59
CA ALA A 9 37.92 -0.60 -77.70
C ALA A 9 38.36 -1.06 -76.29
N VAL A 10 39.49 -0.49 -75.82
CA VAL A 10 39.94 -0.56 -74.43
C VAL A 10 39.33 0.64 -73.70
N ILE A 11 38.41 0.39 -72.76
CA ILE A 11 37.90 1.40 -71.83
C ILE A 11 38.73 1.29 -70.54
N ILE A 12 39.46 2.35 -70.23
CA ILE A 12 40.24 2.53 -69.01
C ILE A 12 39.28 2.73 -67.84
N ALA A 13 39.41 1.87 -66.83
CA ALA A 13 38.69 1.97 -65.57
C ALA A 13 39.21 3.17 -64.75
N VAL A 14 38.35 4.17 -64.55
CA VAL A 14 38.51 5.16 -63.47
C VAL A 14 37.73 4.63 -62.27
N THR A 15 38.43 3.95 -61.37
CA THR A 15 37.93 3.61 -60.04
C THR A 15 37.88 4.89 -59.20
N THR A 16 36.74 5.56 -59.18
CA THR A 16 36.40 6.52 -58.13
C THR A 16 36.20 5.74 -56.84
N GLY A 17 37.10 5.96 -55.87
CA GLY A 17 37.04 5.35 -54.55
C GLY A 17 35.75 5.71 -53.83
N SER A 18 34.90 4.71 -53.63
CA SER A 18 33.78 4.74 -52.71
C SER A 18 34.30 4.88 -51.27
N PHE A 19 34.35 6.09 -50.73
CA PHE A 19 34.28 6.28 -49.29
C PHE A 19 32.81 6.27 -48.86
N ILE A 20 32.20 5.09 -48.90
CA ILE A 20 31.03 4.84 -48.05
C ILE A 20 31.62 4.67 -46.64
N SER A 21 31.80 5.80 -45.96
CA SER A 21 31.86 5.81 -44.50
C SER A 21 30.46 5.43 -44.02
N CYS A 22 30.16 4.13 -44.03
CA CYS A 22 29.14 3.57 -43.16
C CYS A 22 29.63 3.83 -41.73
N ALA A 23 29.28 4.99 -41.19
CA ALA A 23 29.20 5.16 -39.76
C ALA A 23 28.21 4.08 -39.30
N ARG A 24 28.74 2.95 -38.81
CA ARG A 24 27.98 2.01 -37.99
C ARG A 24 27.59 2.80 -36.75
N GLN A 25 26.46 3.48 -36.83
CA GLN A 25 25.74 3.90 -35.65
C GLN A 25 25.31 2.58 -35.02
N SER A 26 26.07 2.10 -34.04
CA SER A 26 25.57 1.07 -33.14
C SER A 26 24.24 1.60 -32.66
N ALA A 27 23.16 0.87 -32.94
CA ALA A 27 21.89 1.15 -32.31
C ALA A 27 22.16 1.03 -30.81
N GLU A 28 22.40 2.18 -30.17
CA GLU A 28 22.51 2.29 -28.71
C GLU A 28 21.31 1.52 -28.16
N SER A 29 21.58 0.54 -27.31
CA SER A 29 20.47 -0.22 -26.74
C SER A 29 19.56 0.76 -26.00
N VAL A 30 18.24 0.54 -26.02
CA VAL A 30 17.28 1.42 -25.31
C VAL A 30 17.72 1.65 -23.86
N ARG A 31 18.32 0.64 -23.25
CA ARG A 31 18.93 0.72 -21.93
C ARG A 31 20.08 1.72 -21.86
N GLU A 32 21.08 1.65 -22.74
CA GLU A 32 22.21 2.59 -22.79
C GLU A 32 21.73 4.04 -22.94
N LEU A 33 20.71 4.26 -23.79
CA LEU A 33 20.11 5.58 -23.97
C LEU A 33 19.49 6.10 -22.66
N HIS A 34 18.69 5.27 -21.97
CA HIS A 34 18.08 5.65 -20.69
C HIS A 34 19.12 5.83 -19.56
N GLU A 35 20.17 5.01 -19.53
CA GLU A 35 21.31 5.17 -18.63
C GLU A 35 22.01 6.52 -18.84
N SER A 36 22.28 6.86 -20.10
CA SER A 36 22.89 8.13 -20.51
C SER A 36 22.01 9.33 -20.15
N MET A 37 20.70 9.25 -20.40
CA MET A 37 19.73 10.29 -20.02
C MET A 37 19.68 10.52 -18.51
N LEU A 38 19.61 9.45 -17.71
CA LEU A 38 19.58 9.57 -16.26
C LEU A 38 20.91 10.10 -15.73
N ALA A 39 22.04 9.62 -16.24
CA ALA A 39 23.36 10.13 -15.85
C ALA A 39 23.51 11.63 -16.21
N ALA A 40 23.03 12.06 -17.37
CA ALA A 40 23.02 13.47 -17.75
C ALA A 40 22.12 14.30 -16.83
N HIS A 41 20.94 13.79 -16.45
CA HIS A 41 20.06 14.44 -15.47
C HIS A 41 20.77 14.65 -14.14
N VAL A 42 21.41 13.60 -13.59
CA VAL A 42 22.17 13.69 -12.34
C VAL A 42 23.33 14.68 -12.44
N LYS A 43 24.07 14.66 -13.54
CA LYS A 43 25.19 15.58 -13.77
C LYS A 43 24.74 17.05 -13.86
N ILE A 44 23.69 17.32 -14.63
CA ILE A 44 23.27 18.70 -14.94
C ILE A 44 22.45 19.30 -13.80
N ILE A 45 21.48 18.55 -13.28
CA ILE A 45 20.52 19.03 -12.28
C ILE A 45 21.06 18.87 -10.85
N HIS A 46 21.78 17.78 -10.59
CA HIS A 46 22.28 17.45 -9.25
C HIS A 46 23.79 17.62 -9.11
N HIS A 47 24.50 18.06 -10.15
CA HIS A 47 25.94 18.32 -10.11
C HIS A 47 26.76 17.13 -9.58
N ASP A 48 26.35 15.91 -9.94
CA ASP A 48 26.99 14.65 -9.51
C ASP A 48 27.09 14.47 -7.99
N THR A 49 26.18 15.10 -7.22
CA THR A 49 26.16 15.01 -5.74
C THR A 49 25.41 13.79 -5.20
N LEU A 50 24.70 13.05 -6.05
CA LEU A 50 23.93 11.89 -5.65
C LEU A 50 24.82 10.66 -5.49
N GLN A 51 24.43 9.76 -4.59
CA GLN A 51 25.05 8.46 -4.48
C GLN A 51 24.55 7.55 -5.60
N LYS A 52 25.40 6.67 -6.11
CA LYS A 52 25.07 5.70 -7.16
C LYS A 52 25.33 4.28 -6.68
N THR A 53 24.41 3.37 -6.90
CA THR A 53 24.60 1.95 -6.60
C THR A 53 25.15 1.19 -7.80
N GLU A 54 25.60 -0.06 -7.57
CA GLU A 54 26.11 -0.93 -8.62
C GLU A 54 25.04 -1.29 -9.67
N SER A 55 23.77 -1.35 -9.27
CA SER A 55 22.64 -1.62 -10.18
C SER A 55 22.28 -0.42 -11.09
N GLY A 56 22.87 0.74 -10.84
CA GLY A 56 22.70 1.96 -11.62
C GLY A 56 21.66 2.94 -11.09
N LEU A 57 21.11 2.70 -9.91
CA LEU A 57 20.20 3.60 -9.22
C LEU A 57 20.95 4.77 -8.58
N TYR A 58 20.34 5.96 -8.56
CA TYR A 58 20.86 7.11 -7.81
C TYR A 58 19.97 7.44 -6.62
N TYR A 59 20.56 7.91 -5.52
CA TYR A 59 19.79 8.33 -4.36
C TYR A 59 20.49 9.40 -3.52
N THR A 60 19.71 10.01 -2.64
CA THR A 60 20.22 10.80 -1.51
C THR A 60 19.41 10.49 -0.25
N VAL A 61 20.06 10.58 0.91
CA VAL A 61 19.37 10.43 2.20
C VAL A 61 18.84 11.80 2.62
N VAL A 62 17.52 11.95 2.59
CA VAL A 62 16.82 13.19 2.96
C VAL A 62 16.73 13.30 4.48
N ARG A 63 16.46 12.18 5.16
CA ARG A 63 16.43 12.09 6.62
C ARG A 63 17.00 10.76 7.07
N GLN A 64 17.94 10.79 8.00
CA GLN A 64 18.51 9.58 8.59
C GLN A 64 17.51 8.89 9.52
N GLY A 65 17.38 7.57 9.40
CA GLY A 65 16.65 6.73 10.35
C GLY A 65 17.59 6.12 11.39
N SER A 66 17.04 5.72 12.52
CA SER A 66 17.83 5.14 13.62
C SER A 66 17.28 3.81 14.14
N GLY A 67 16.13 3.36 13.65
CA GLY A 67 15.51 2.13 14.13
C GLY A 67 16.04 0.86 13.44
N ALA A 68 15.19 -0.16 13.42
CA ALA A 68 15.51 -1.47 12.87
C ALA A 68 15.80 -1.39 11.37
N ARG A 69 16.61 -2.36 10.89
CA ARG A 69 16.81 -2.59 9.45
C ARG A 69 15.91 -3.75 9.01
N PRO A 70 15.33 -3.69 7.80
CA PRO A 70 14.65 -4.84 7.23
C PRO A 70 15.61 -6.01 7.01
N THR A 71 15.09 -7.24 7.13
CA THR A 71 15.65 -8.47 6.59
C THR A 71 14.99 -8.79 5.24
N ASP A 72 15.45 -9.84 4.58
CA ASP A 72 14.87 -10.41 3.37
C ASP A 72 13.48 -11.04 3.57
N SER A 73 12.98 -11.07 4.80
CA SER A 73 11.66 -11.60 5.15
C SER A 73 10.81 -10.63 5.98
N SER A 74 11.29 -9.41 6.22
CA SER A 74 10.53 -8.41 6.96
C SER A 74 9.28 -7.98 6.19
N ALA A 75 8.23 -7.64 6.93
CA ALA A 75 7.27 -6.68 6.42
C ALA A 75 7.70 -5.26 6.78
N VAL A 76 7.36 -4.30 5.92
CA VAL A 76 7.71 -2.90 6.10
C VAL A 76 6.50 -2.01 5.85
N PHE A 77 6.28 -1.04 6.72
CA PHE A 77 5.36 0.04 6.45
C PHE A 77 6.13 1.18 5.77
N VAL A 78 5.65 1.63 4.63
CA VAL A 78 6.29 2.68 3.83
C VAL A 78 5.34 3.81 3.50
N ARG A 79 5.91 4.98 3.26
CA ARG A 79 5.23 6.06 2.54
C ARG A 79 6.04 6.38 1.30
N GLU A 80 5.34 6.72 0.24
CA GLU A 80 5.96 7.16 -0.99
C GLU A 80 5.27 8.38 -1.60
N THR A 81 6.05 9.20 -2.29
CA THR A 81 5.60 10.15 -3.31
C THR A 81 6.45 9.96 -4.56
N ILE A 82 5.78 9.78 -5.69
CA ILE A 82 6.39 9.46 -6.99
C ILE A 82 6.33 10.69 -7.88
N PHE A 83 7.45 11.00 -8.53
CA PHE A 83 7.58 12.09 -9.49
C PHE A 83 8.17 11.59 -10.81
N ASP A 84 7.89 12.29 -11.89
CA ASP A 84 8.72 12.21 -13.10
C ASP A 84 10.05 12.96 -12.90
N LEU A 85 10.96 12.90 -13.88
CA LEU A 85 12.24 13.64 -13.83
C LEU A 85 12.09 15.17 -13.89
N ASN A 86 10.90 15.69 -14.21
CA ASN A 86 10.57 17.11 -14.15
C ASN A 86 9.95 17.51 -12.80
N TYR A 87 9.90 16.58 -11.84
CA TYR A 87 9.31 16.75 -10.51
C TYR A 87 7.80 16.99 -10.52
N ASN A 88 7.09 16.56 -11.57
CA ASN A 88 5.64 16.48 -11.55
C ASN A 88 5.21 15.27 -10.74
N ILE A 89 4.34 15.48 -9.75
CA ILE A 89 3.80 14.40 -8.91
C ILE A 89 2.94 13.48 -9.77
N GLN A 90 3.29 12.19 -9.77
CA GLN A 90 2.53 11.13 -10.43
C GLN A 90 1.58 10.46 -9.45
N ALA A 91 2.05 10.16 -8.23
CA ALA A 91 1.26 9.51 -7.21
C ALA A 91 1.85 9.71 -5.81
N SER A 92 1.07 9.47 -4.76
CA SER A 92 1.52 9.62 -3.37
C SER A 92 0.65 8.86 -2.38
N THR A 93 1.22 8.53 -1.23
CA THR A 93 0.52 8.02 -0.03
C THR A 93 0.22 9.13 0.98
N GLU A 94 0.67 10.36 0.73
CA GLU A 94 0.63 11.46 1.69
C GLU A 94 -0.63 12.30 1.61
N GLU A 95 -1.20 12.60 2.77
CA GLU A 95 -2.39 13.45 2.89
C GLU A 95 -2.11 14.88 2.39
N ASP A 96 -0.95 15.44 2.72
CA ASP A 96 -0.59 16.82 2.37
C ASP A 96 -0.41 16.99 0.84
N VAL A 97 0.08 15.95 0.15
CA VAL A 97 0.11 15.88 -1.31
C VAL A 97 -1.31 15.85 -1.86
N ALA A 98 -2.18 14.97 -1.37
CA ALA A 98 -3.57 14.88 -1.83
C ALA A 98 -4.32 16.22 -1.64
N ARG A 99 -4.10 16.91 -0.52
CA ARG A 99 -4.68 18.24 -0.25
C ARG A 99 -4.18 19.29 -1.24
N ARG A 100 -2.87 19.34 -1.53
CA ARG A 100 -2.29 20.29 -2.49
C ARG A 100 -2.78 20.06 -3.91
N LEU A 101 -2.99 18.81 -4.29
CA LEU A 101 -3.48 18.42 -5.61
C LEU A 101 -5.01 18.52 -5.74
N GLY A 102 -5.73 18.79 -4.65
CA GLY A 102 -7.19 18.82 -4.64
C GLY A 102 -7.82 17.43 -4.80
N THR A 103 -7.06 16.36 -4.59
CA THR A 103 -7.51 14.95 -4.66
C THR A 103 -7.79 14.36 -3.28
N PHE A 104 -7.72 15.17 -2.21
CA PHE A 104 -7.99 14.74 -0.85
C PHE A 104 -9.41 14.19 -0.68
N SER A 105 -9.52 13.05 0.01
CA SER A 105 -10.77 12.41 0.38
C SER A 105 -10.83 12.14 1.87
N TYR A 106 -11.99 12.37 2.49
CA TYR A 106 -12.21 12.00 3.90
C TYR A 106 -12.43 10.49 4.09
N ALA A 107 -12.68 9.75 3.00
CA ALA A 107 -12.78 8.29 3.04
C ALA A 107 -11.40 7.60 3.06
N ASP A 108 -10.33 8.35 2.75
CA ASP A 108 -8.97 7.83 2.72
C ASP A 108 -8.27 8.07 4.06
N ALA A 109 -7.66 7.01 4.60
CA ALA A 109 -7.01 7.05 5.91
C ALA A 109 -5.59 7.64 5.89
N TYR A 110 -4.97 7.74 4.70
CA TYR A 110 -3.58 8.18 4.50
C TYR A 110 -2.59 7.50 5.46
N ILE A 111 -2.77 6.20 5.68
CA ILE A 111 -1.88 5.36 6.48
C ILE A 111 -0.76 4.76 5.61
N PRO A 112 0.39 4.42 6.18
CA PRO A 112 1.50 3.80 5.44
C PRO A 112 1.06 2.50 4.73
N GLN A 113 1.64 2.24 3.57
CA GLN A 113 1.45 1.00 2.81
C GLN A 113 2.25 -0.13 3.43
N LEU A 114 1.70 -1.34 3.46
CA LEU A 114 2.38 -2.54 3.94
C LEU A 114 2.98 -3.30 2.75
N TRP A 115 4.30 -3.44 2.74
CA TRP A 115 5.03 -4.23 1.74
C TRP A 115 5.79 -5.39 2.40
N TYR A 116 6.09 -6.42 1.62
CA TYR A 116 6.79 -7.62 2.09
C TYR A 116 8.11 -7.80 1.35
N MET A 117 9.23 -7.73 2.09
CA MET A 117 10.57 -8.02 1.59
C MET A 117 10.67 -9.49 1.17
N GLY A 118 11.42 -9.76 0.11
CA GLY A 118 11.74 -11.09 -0.40
C GLY A 118 10.58 -11.85 -1.06
N ARG A 119 9.45 -11.19 -1.32
CA ARG A 119 8.26 -11.81 -1.92
C ARG A 119 7.99 -11.42 -3.38
N TYR A 120 8.92 -10.71 -4.02
CA TYR A 120 8.73 -10.17 -5.38
C TYR A 120 7.47 -9.28 -5.50
N THR A 121 7.14 -8.57 -4.41
CA THR A 121 6.00 -7.62 -4.34
C THR A 121 6.44 -6.16 -4.29
N ILE A 122 7.76 -5.92 -4.30
CA ILE A 122 8.38 -4.61 -4.31
C ILE A 122 9.26 -4.53 -5.57
N MET A 123 9.26 -3.38 -6.26
CA MET A 123 10.17 -3.16 -7.38
C MET A 123 11.63 -3.33 -6.93
N MET A 124 12.44 -4.06 -7.68
CA MET A 124 13.81 -4.45 -7.29
C MET A 124 14.66 -3.26 -6.81
N GLY A 125 14.60 -2.11 -7.50
CA GLY A 125 15.38 -0.95 -7.08
C GLY A 125 14.88 -0.30 -5.78
N LEU A 126 13.59 -0.36 -5.49
CA LEU A 126 13.04 0.10 -4.21
C LEU A 126 13.37 -0.88 -3.08
N GLU A 127 13.31 -2.19 -3.35
CA GLU A 127 13.70 -3.23 -2.39
C GLU A 127 15.20 -3.16 -2.06
N GLU A 128 16.05 -2.92 -3.06
CA GLU A 128 17.49 -2.63 -2.87
C GLU A 128 17.69 -1.46 -1.91
N MET A 129 16.92 -0.37 -2.06
CA MET A 129 16.97 0.78 -1.17
C MET A 129 16.50 0.46 0.24
N LEU A 130 15.35 -0.20 0.39
CA LEU A 130 14.78 -0.56 1.69
C LEU A 130 15.74 -1.46 2.49
N SER A 131 16.42 -2.41 1.83
CA SER A 131 17.41 -3.29 2.49
C SER A 131 18.57 -2.55 3.16
N GLN A 132 18.85 -1.32 2.70
CA GLN A 132 19.93 -0.48 3.20
C GLN A 132 19.44 0.63 4.14
N MET A 133 18.13 0.82 4.26
CA MET A 133 17.52 1.85 5.10
C MET A 133 17.37 1.40 6.55
N ARG A 134 17.17 2.35 7.45
CA ARG A 134 16.69 2.13 8.82
C ARG A 134 15.29 2.70 9.01
N GLU A 135 14.51 2.12 9.92
CA GLU A 135 13.24 2.69 10.36
C GLU A 135 13.39 4.18 10.74
N GLY A 136 12.50 5.00 10.18
CA GLY A 136 12.48 6.47 10.24
C GLY A 136 13.24 7.18 9.10
N GLU A 137 13.99 6.45 8.28
CA GLU A 137 14.78 7.00 7.18
C GLU A 137 13.90 7.42 6.00
N VAL A 138 14.29 8.51 5.34
CA VAL A 138 13.70 8.97 4.08
C VAL A 138 14.79 9.09 3.05
N ARG A 139 14.61 8.45 1.89
CA ARG A 139 15.48 8.59 0.72
C ARG A 139 14.71 9.21 -0.42
N ARG A 140 15.40 10.05 -1.19
CA ARG A 140 14.97 10.37 -2.55
C ARG A 140 15.75 9.48 -3.51
N VAL A 141 15.03 8.74 -4.34
CA VAL A 141 15.53 7.66 -5.18
C VAL A 141 15.18 7.96 -6.64
N TRP A 142 16.18 8.07 -7.51
CA TRP A 142 15.98 8.15 -8.95
C TRP A 142 16.07 6.73 -9.51
N LEU A 143 14.90 6.09 -9.62
CA LEU A 143 14.74 4.71 -10.04
C LEU A 143 14.79 4.64 -11.58
N PRO A 144 15.82 4.00 -12.17
CA PRO A 144 15.82 3.73 -13.58
C PRO A 144 14.75 2.70 -13.96
N TYR A 145 14.21 2.82 -15.18
CA TYR A 145 13.07 2.01 -15.60
C TYR A 145 13.33 0.50 -15.49
N TRP A 146 14.54 0.01 -15.80
CA TRP A 146 14.84 -1.43 -15.73
C TRP A 146 14.84 -2.00 -14.30
N LEU A 147 14.98 -1.15 -13.27
CA LEU A 147 14.89 -1.55 -11.85
C LEU A 147 13.46 -1.42 -11.29
N SER A 148 12.49 -1.03 -12.12
CA SER A 148 11.07 -1.03 -11.76
C SER A 148 10.38 -2.38 -11.99
N SER A 149 11.12 -3.43 -12.37
CA SER A 149 10.55 -4.79 -12.38
C SER A 149 10.58 -5.40 -10.97
N TYR A 150 9.67 -6.32 -10.70
CA TYR A 150 9.56 -7.02 -9.40
C TYR A 150 10.56 -8.17 -9.24
N TYR A 151 11.14 -8.66 -10.32
CA TYR A 151 12.13 -9.74 -10.31
C TYR A 151 13.05 -9.64 -11.54
N GLU A 152 14.17 -10.37 -11.50
CA GLU A 152 15.18 -10.31 -12.55
C GLU A 152 14.61 -10.79 -13.90
N ASN A 153 14.89 -10.04 -14.97
CA ASN A 153 14.35 -10.29 -16.32
C ASN A 153 12.82 -10.19 -16.44
N GLY A 154 12.13 -9.67 -15.43
CA GLY A 154 10.72 -9.35 -15.52
C GLY A 154 10.46 -8.11 -16.37
N THR A 155 9.18 -7.83 -16.63
CA THR A 155 8.74 -6.59 -17.28
C THR A 155 8.91 -5.43 -16.32
N SER A 156 9.44 -4.30 -16.80
CA SER A 156 9.51 -3.06 -16.05
C SER A 156 8.12 -2.42 -15.93
N GLU A 157 7.74 -2.02 -14.72
CA GLU A 157 6.48 -1.28 -14.49
C GLU A 157 6.53 0.13 -15.07
N ASN A 158 7.71 0.77 -14.98
CA ASN A 158 7.95 2.08 -15.55
C ASN A 158 8.54 1.97 -16.96
N SER A 159 8.12 2.87 -17.85
CA SER A 159 8.70 3.04 -19.18
C SER A 159 9.85 4.05 -19.21
N THR A 160 10.00 4.87 -18.17
CA THR A 160 11.06 5.87 -17.99
C THR A 160 11.55 5.87 -16.56
N SER A 161 12.62 6.63 -16.27
CA SER A 161 13.08 6.81 -14.89
C SER A 161 12.10 7.66 -14.10
N MET A 162 11.84 7.26 -12.86
CA MET A 162 10.96 7.96 -11.92
C MET A 162 11.74 8.33 -10.64
N VAL A 163 11.26 9.34 -9.92
CA VAL A 163 11.83 9.77 -8.64
C VAL A 163 10.87 9.40 -7.51
N TYR A 164 11.37 8.73 -6.48
CA TYR A 164 10.59 8.33 -5.31
C TYR A 164 11.14 9.03 -4.08
N ASP A 165 10.29 9.77 -3.37
CA ASP A 165 10.52 10.06 -1.95
C ASP A 165 9.97 8.88 -1.16
N LEU A 166 10.86 7.99 -0.70
CA LEU A 166 10.53 6.76 0.00
C LEU A 166 10.90 6.88 1.49
N GLU A 167 9.90 6.72 2.36
CA GLU A 167 10.07 6.64 3.81
C GLU A 167 9.88 5.20 4.28
N LEU A 168 10.85 4.69 5.04
CA LEU A 168 10.69 3.45 5.80
C LEU A 168 10.12 3.79 7.18
N VAL A 169 8.80 3.69 7.33
CA VAL A 169 8.08 4.09 8.55
C VAL A 169 8.28 3.10 9.68
N LYS A 170 8.18 1.80 9.39
CA LYS A 170 8.27 0.72 10.38
C LYS A 170 8.81 -0.56 9.75
N VAL A 171 9.64 -1.29 10.51
CA VAL A 171 10.00 -2.67 10.18
C VAL A 171 9.27 -3.62 11.12
N VAL A 172 8.63 -4.66 10.57
CA VAL A 172 7.88 -5.68 11.31
C VAL A 172 8.42 -7.07 10.94
N ASN A 173 9.05 -7.73 11.91
CA ASN A 173 9.57 -9.10 11.77
C ASN A 173 8.68 -10.15 12.43
N ASP A 174 7.77 -9.71 13.30
CA ASP A 174 6.85 -10.53 14.07
C ASP A 174 5.54 -9.75 14.17
N PHE A 175 4.57 -10.10 13.33
CA PHE A 175 3.26 -9.44 13.29
C PHE A 175 2.48 -9.68 14.56
N ASP A 176 2.54 -10.89 15.09
CA ASP A 176 1.86 -11.27 16.31
C ASP A 176 2.30 -10.37 17.48
N LYS A 177 3.62 -10.19 17.64
CA LYS A 177 4.15 -9.23 18.61
C LYS A 177 3.78 -7.78 18.30
N TYR A 178 3.92 -7.36 17.04
CA TYR A 178 3.64 -5.98 16.63
C TYR A 178 2.18 -5.57 16.92
N GLU A 179 1.24 -6.43 16.58
CA GLU A 179 -0.19 -6.18 16.78
C GLU A 179 -0.56 -6.15 18.26
N ILE A 180 -0.07 -7.10 19.06
CA ILE A 180 -0.32 -7.10 20.51
C ILE A 180 0.29 -5.87 21.18
N ASP A 181 1.55 -5.54 20.91
CA ASP A 181 2.20 -4.35 21.47
C ASP A 181 1.42 -3.08 21.09
N THR A 182 0.91 -3.01 19.84
CA THR A 182 0.11 -1.89 19.34
C THR A 182 -1.23 -1.77 20.07
N LEU A 183 -1.95 -2.89 20.21
CA LEU A 183 -3.24 -2.94 20.91
C LEU A 183 -3.10 -2.62 22.40
N GLU A 184 -2.06 -3.13 23.05
CA GLU A 184 -1.78 -2.84 24.47
C GLU A 184 -1.38 -1.37 24.68
N ALA A 185 -0.55 -0.81 23.80
CA ALA A 185 -0.23 0.62 23.85
C ALA A 185 -1.48 1.49 23.67
N PHE A 186 -2.36 1.13 22.73
CA PHE A 186 -3.64 1.80 22.52
C PHE A 186 -4.55 1.69 23.76
N ARG A 187 -4.72 0.47 24.31
CA ARG A 187 -5.47 0.20 25.54
C ARG A 187 -4.93 1.01 26.71
N ASN A 188 -3.64 0.99 26.97
CA ASN A 188 -3.01 1.71 28.09
C ASN A 188 -3.22 3.23 27.98
N ARG A 189 -3.24 3.76 26.76
CA ARG A 189 -3.44 5.20 26.51
C ARG A 189 -4.90 5.63 26.64
N HIS A 190 -5.84 4.84 26.13
CA HIS A 190 -7.24 5.25 25.96
C HIS A 190 -8.21 4.59 26.94
N TYR A 191 -7.89 3.39 27.42
CA TYR A 191 -8.71 2.54 28.29
C TYR A 191 -7.85 1.89 29.40
N PRO A 192 -7.17 2.69 30.24
CA PRO A 192 -6.26 2.15 31.24
C PRO A 192 -6.99 1.22 32.22
N GLY A 193 -6.42 0.04 32.44
CA GLY A 193 -6.99 -0.99 33.32
C GLY A 193 -8.08 -1.86 32.69
N LEU A 194 -8.39 -1.69 31.39
CA LEU A 194 -9.27 -2.61 30.68
C LEU A 194 -8.55 -3.94 30.43
N ASP A 195 -9.03 -5.03 31.00
CA ASP A 195 -8.48 -6.36 30.73
C ASP A 195 -8.84 -6.89 29.33
N SER A 196 -7.96 -7.70 28.77
CA SER A 196 -8.25 -8.45 27.55
C SER A 196 -9.21 -9.60 27.85
N LEU A 197 -10.19 -9.85 26.98
CA LEU A 197 -11.03 -11.06 27.09
C LEU A 197 -10.28 -12.29 26.56
N GLU A 198 -9.45 -12.08 25.55
CA GLU A 198 -8.47 -13.02 25.04
C GLU A 198 -7.29 -12.24 24.47
N ARG A 199 -6.17 -12.92 24.18
CA ARG A 199 -4.97 -12.27 23.71
C ARG A 199 -5.26 -11.44 22.45
N GLY A 200 -5.08 -10.12 22.56
CA GLY A 200 -5.32 -9.20 21.45
C GLY A 200 -6.79 -8.87 21.19
N PHE A 201 -7.72 -9.19 22.08
CA PHE A 201 -9.12 -8.79 21.96
C PHE A 201 -9.61 -8.09 23.24
N TYR A 202 -10.17 -6.91 23.04
CA TYR A 202 -10.66 -6.04 24.11
C TYR A 202 -12.09 -5.65 23.86
N LYS A 203 -12.90 -5.62 24.92
CA LYS A 203 -14.27 -5.12 24.88
C LYS A 203 -14.54 -4.25 26.11
N MET A 204 -15.21 -3.12 25.92
CA MET A 204 -15.72 -2.32 27.03
C MET A 204 -17.18 -1.93 26.77
N THR A 205 -18.06 -2.27 27.70
CA THR A 205 -19.45 -1.80 27.70
C THR A 205 -19.49 -0.32 28.08
N LEU A 206 -20.05 0.51 27.21
CA LEU A 206 -20.24 1.95 27.41
C LEU A 206 -21.60 2.26 28.03
N VAL A 207 -22.65 1.58 27.55
CA VAL A 207 -24.01 1.69 28.07
C VAL A 207 -24.51 0.26 28.26
N PRO A 208 -24.86 -0.16 29.49
CA PRO A 208 -25.34 -1.51 29.72
C PRO A 208 -26.70 -1.72 29.04
N GLY A 209 -26.84 -2.86 28.35
CA GLY A 209 -28.13 -3.28 27.83
C GLY A 209 -29.10 -3.70 28.93
N THR A 210 -30.39 -3.50 28.70
CA THR A 210 -31.46 -3.88 29.64
C THR A 210 -32.22 -5.13 29.22
N GLY A 211 -31.99 -5.63 27.99
CA GLY A 211 -32.62 -6.85 27.49
C GLY A 211 -31.80 -8.11 27.75
N ASP A 212 -32.23 -9.20 27.13
CA ASP A 212 -31.55 -10.50 27.21
C ASP A 212 -30.17 -10.46 26.51
N SER A 213 -29.30 -11.39 26.91
CA SER A 213 -28.05 -11.67 26.18
C SER A 213 -28.34 -12.18 24.77
N LEU A 214 -27.44 -11.89 23.85
CA LEU A 214 -27.58 -12.36 22.47
C LEU A 214 -27.30 -13.87 22.38
N GLU A 215 -28.08 -14.57 21.56
CA GLU A 215 -27.98 -16.02 21.37
C GLU A 215 -27.13 -16.36 20.13
N HIS A 216 -26.35 -17.43 20.23
CA HIS A 216 -25.64 -18.02 19.09
C HIS A 216 -26.59 -18.46 17.98
N ALA A 217 -26.09 -18.54 16.74
CA ALA A 217 -26.85 -18.97 15.56
C ALA A 217 -28.15 -18.16 15.34
N THR A 218 -28.16 -16.89 15.75
CA THR A 218 -29.28 -15.96 15.51
C THR A 218 -28.84 -14.75 14.69
N THR A 219 -29.81 -14.06 14.09
CA THR A 219 -29.57 -12.79 13.41
C THR A 219 -29.98 -11.63 14.31
N VAL A 220 -29.04 -10.73 14.60
CA VAL A 220 -29.26 -9.57 15.48
C VAL A 220 -28.99 -8.27 14.73
N GLY A 221 -29.80 -7.24 15.02
CA GLY A 221 -29.59 -5.91 14.46
C GLY A 221 -28.43 -5.17 15.15
N ALA A 222 -27.62 -4.45 14.38
CA ALA A 222 -26.55 -3.60 14.91
C ALA A 222 -26.44 -2.27 14.16
N TYR A 223 -26.14 -1.21 14.90
CA TYR A 223 -25.52 -0.01 14.38
C TYR A 223 -24.05 0.00 14.76
N TYR A 224 -23.18 0.48 13.87
CA TYR A 224 -21.74 0.44 14.11
C TYR A 224 -20.98 1.62 13.53
N ILE A 225 -19.77 1.81 14.08
CA ILE A 225 -18.75 2.70 13.54
C ILE A 225 -17.42 1.92 13.54
N GLY A 226 -16.89 1.63 12.36
CA GLY A 226 -15.60 0.98 12.16
C GLY A 226 -14.49 2.02 12.02
N LYS A 227 -13.41 1.84 12.80
CA LYS A 227 -12.27 2.77 12.84
C LYS A 227 -10.94 2.04 12.87
N PHE A 228 -9.91 2.68 12.33
CA PHE A 228 -8.54 2.35 12.67
C PHE A 228 -8.23 2.84 14.09
N LEU A 229 -7.17 2.30 14.72
CA LEU A 229 -6.74 2.72 16.05
C LEU A 229 -6.30 4.19 16.12
N ASN A 230 -5.96 4.81 14.99
CA ASN A 230 -5.69 6.26 14.91
C ASN A 230 -6.98 7.13 14.96
N GLY A 231 -8.17 6.51 14.97
CA GLY A 231 -9.46 7.17 15.05
C GLY A 231 -10.12 7.51 13.71
N HIS A 232 -9.46 7.27 12.58
CA HIS A 232 -10.05 7.45 11.26
C HIS A 232 -11.20 6.45 11.05
N VAL A 233 -12.37 6.96 10.64
CA VAL A 233 -13.58 6.15 10.39
C VAL A 233 -13.55 5.67 8.96
N PHE A 234 -13.47 4.35 8.76
CA PHE A 234 -13.47 3.75 7.43
C PHE A 234 -14.85 3.28 6.97
N ASP A 235 -15.77 3.01 7.91
CA ASP A 235 -17.11 2.52 7.58
C ASP A 235 -18.13 2.74 8.73
N THR A 236 -19.40 2.93 8.39
CA THR A 236 -20.50 3.07 9.35
C THR A 236 -21.87 3.01 8.68
N ASN A 237 -22.85 2.40 9.36
CA ASN A 237 -24.27 2.51 9.01
C ASN A 237 -25.03 3.56 9.85
N VAL A 238 -24.33 4.43 10.59
CA VAL A 238 -24.93 5.55 11.34
C VAL A 238 -24.82 6.84 10.52
N ALA A 239 -25.95 7.32 9.97
CA ALA A 239 -26.00 8.47 9.06
C ALA A 239 -25.30 9.72 9.62
N ASP A 240 -25.61 10.10 10.87
CA ASP A 240 -25.01 11.28 11.51
C ASP A 240 -23.49 11.17 11.64
N THR A 241 -22.98 9.96 11.91
CA THR A 241 -21.54 9.69 11.95
C THR A 241 -20.93 9.83 10.57
N ALA A 242 -21.57 9.26 9.54
CA ALA A 242 -21.08 9.36 8.16
C ALA A 242 -21.03 10.82 7.69
N MET A 243 -22.03 11.63 8.04
CA MET A 243 -22.04 13.08 7.76
C MET A 243 -20.94 13.81 8.52
N LYS A 244 -20.79 13.56 9.83
CA LYS A 244 -19.75 14.16 10.67
C LYS A 244 -18.34 13.88 10.14
N HIS A 245 -18.11 12.67 9.66
CA HIS A 245 -16.83 12.22 9.11
C HIS A 245 -16.69 12.46 7.60
N ARG A 246 -17.70 13.06 6.95
CA ARG A 246 -17.71 13.39 5.51
C ARG A 246 -17.49 12.18 4.59
N ILE A 247 -18.01 11.03 5.02
CA ILE A 247 -18.05 9.77 4.26
C ILE A 247 -19.50 9.37 3.93
N TYR A 248 -20.45 10.30 4.06
CA TYR A 248 -21.85 10.06 3.74
C TYR A 248 -22.05 9.79 2.23
N ASN A 249 -22.78 8.73 1.91
CA ASN A 249 -23.17 8.36 0.56
C ASN A 249 -24.71 8.36 0.46
N SER A 250 -25.27 9.23 -0.39
CA SER A 250 -26.72 9.34 -0.56
C SER A 250 -27.39 8.10 -1.15
N SER A 251 -26.60 7.17 -1.72
CA SER A 251 -27.09 5.89 -2.23
C SER A 251 -27.14 4.79 -1.16
N SER A 252 -26.69 5.07 0.07
CA SER A 252 -26.73 4.14 1.21
C SER A 252 -27.94 4.42 2.11
N ASP A 253 -28.59 3.37 2.60
CA ASP A 253 -29.82 3.49 3.40
C ASP A 253 -29.58 3.84 4.88
N TYR A 254 -28.35 3.69 5.38
CA TYR A 254 -27.98 3.91 6.79
C TYR A 254 -28.96 3.24 7.79
N SER A 255 -29.38 2.03 7.46
CA SER A 255 -30.32 1.23 8.23
C SER A 255 -29.59 0.22 9.13
N VAL A 256 -30.34 -0.41 10.03
CA VAL A 256 -29.81 -1.43 10.94
C VAL A 256 -29.17 -2.57 10.14
N LEU A 257 -27.91 -2.89 10.45
CA LEU A 257 -27.21 -4.02 9.86
C LEU A 257 -27.74 -5.30 10.51
N LYS A 258 -28.09 -6.31 9.71
CA LYS A 258 -28.44 -7.65 10.21
C LYS A 258 -27.17 -8.49 10.27
N VAL A 259 -26.80 -8.92 11.47
CA VAL A 259 -25.56 -9.65 11.74
C VAL A 259 -25.91 -11.06 12.18
N SER A 260 -25.37 -12.05 11.48
CA SER A 260 -25.47 -13.45 11.88
C SER A 260 -24.42 -13.77 12.94
N LEU A 261 -24.87 -14.23 14.11
CA LEU A 261 -23.99 -14.63 15.21
C LEU A 261 -23.57 -16.09 15.05
N PRO A 262 -22.29 -16.42 15.28
CA PRO A 262 -21.77 -17.76 15.00
C PRO A 262 -22.38 -18.81 15.92
N ASP A 263 -22.44 -20.07 15.46
CA ASP A 263 -22.87 -21.20 16.29
C ASP A 263 -21.82 -21.52 17.38
N LYS A 264 -22.21 -22.30 18.39
CA LYS A 264 -21.31 -22.78 19.44
C LYS A 264 -20.35 -23.88 18.96
N GLU A 265 -20.74 -24.62 17.93
CA GLU A 265 -20.03 -25.81 17.44
C GLU A 265 -19.32 -25.62 16.10
N GLU A 266 -19.41 -24.45 15.47
CA GLU A 266 -18.64 -24.17 14.26
C GLU A 266 -17.15 -24.08 14.57
N SER A 267 -16.40 -25.10 14.13
CA SER A 267 -14.95 -25.04 13.94
C SER A 267 -14.61 -23.90 12.98
N GLU A 268 -13.48 -23.24 13.22
CA GLU A 268 -12.96 -22.02 12.56
C GLU A 268 -12.83 -22.06 11.01
N GLU A 269 -13.36 -23.08 10.32
CA GLU A 269 -13.11 -23.41 8.91
C GLU A 269 -14.31 -23.27 7.94
N SER A 270 -15.51 -22.86 8.36
CA SER A 270 -16.65 -22.67 7.44
C SER A 270 -16.70 -21.27 6.80
N GLU A 271 -15.91 -21.08 5.73
CA GLU A 271 -15.81 -19.84 4.93
C GLU A 271 -16.94 -19.66 3.89
N GLU A 272 -18.21 -19.87 4.25
CA GLU A 272 -19.29 -19.38 3.38
C GLU A 272 -19.67 -17.95 3.79
N GLN A 273 -19.29 -16.97 2.97
CA GLN A 273 -19.71 -15.57 3.13
C GLN A 273 -21.23 -15.48 2.94
N GLN A 274 -21.97 -15.68 4.02
CA GLN A 274 -23.41 -15.48 4.07
C GLN A 274 -23.74 -13.99 4.11
N GLU A 275 -24.95 -13.65 3.68
CA GLU A 275 -25.52 -12.32 3.81
C GLU A 275 -25.51 -11.88 5.29
N GLY A 276 -24.96 -10.69 5.59
CA GLY A 276 -24.78 -10.21 6.96
C GLY A 276 -23.48 -10.66 7.64
N SER A 277 -22.54 -11.27 6.90
CA SER A 277 -21.21 -11.60 7.40
C SER A 277 -20.41 -10.33 7.73
N VAL A 278 -19.87 -10.32 8.94
CA VAL A 278 -18.98 -9.29 9.49
C VAL A 278 -17.66 -9.95 9.87
N VAL A 279 -16.60 -9.15 10.08
CA VAL A 279 -15.33 -9.70 10.56
C VAL A 279 -15.51 -10.42 11.91
N LYS A 280 -14.75 -11.50 12.14
CA LYS A 280 -14.90 -12.42 13.29
C LYS A 280 -14.97 -11.69 14.64
N GLY A 281 -14.13 -10.68 14.85
CA GLY A 281 -14.09 -9.89 16.08
C GLY A 281 -15.33 -9.01 16.31
N PHE A 282 -16.04 -8.63 15.24
CA PHE A 282 -17.29 -7.88 15.34
C PHE A 282 -18.41 -8.77 15.92
N SER A 283 -18.66 -9.93 15.31
CA SER A 283 -19.69 -10.87 15.78
C SER A 283 -19.33 -11.45 17.14
N LYS A 284 -18.04 -11.71 17.40
CA LYS A 284 -17.54 -12.10 18.72
C LYS A 284 -17.84 -11.06 19.80
N CYS A 285 -17.62 -9.77 19.51
CA CYS A 285 -17.97 -8.71 20.46
C CYS A 285 -19.46 -8.69 20.77
N MET A 286 -20.31 -8.85 19.74
CA MET A 286 -21.75 -8.91 19.91
C MET A 286 -22.20 -10.09 20.77
N LEU A 287 -21.57 -11.26 20.69
CA LEU A 287 -21.94 -12.41 21.54
C LEU A 287 -21.85 -12.13 23.04
N ASP A 288 -20.96 -11.23 23.44
CA ASP A 288 -20.85 -10.80 24.84
C ASP A 288 -21.83 -9.67 25.21
N MET A 289 -22.64 -9.17 24.26
CA MET A 289 -23.55 -8.04 24.46
C MET A 289 -24.99 -8.47 24.79
N LYS A 290 -25.79 -7.50 25.22
CA LYS A 290 -27.25 -7.59 25.41
C LYS A 290 -28.01 -6.67 24.47
N TYR A 291 -29.30 -6.94 24.29
CA TYR A 291 -30.21 -5.98 23.65
C TYR A 291 -30.23 -4.64 24.42
N GLY A 292 -30.10 -3.53 23.69
CA GLY A 292 -29.98 -2.16 24.21
C GLY A 292 -28.55 -1.75 24.62
N GLU A 293 -27.55 -2.63 24.49
CA GLU A 293 -26.17 -2.34 24.89
C GLU A 293 -25.43 -1.49 23.85
N VAL A 294 -24.59 -0.59 24.34
CA VAL A 294 -23.55 0.06 23.56
C VAL A 294 -22.20 -0.40 24.08
N ALA A 295 -21.35 -0.92 23.19
CA ALA A 295 -20.00 -1.34 23.54
C ALA A 295 -18.99 -0.87 22.50
N ILE A 296 -17.72 -0.93 22.88
CA ILE A 296 -16.61 -0.89 21.95
C ILE A 296 -15.87 -2.22 22.01
N CYS A 297 -15.25 -2.60 20.89
CA CYS A 297 -14.21 -3.61 20.87
C CYS A 297 -13.06 -3.19 19.96
N PHE A 298 -11.88 -3.72 20.23
CA PHE A 298 -10.74 -3.59 19.34
C PHE A 298 -9.85 -4.82 19.43
N PHE A 299 -9.33 -5.24 18.28
CA PHE A 299 -8.75 -6.56 18.14
C PHE A 299 -7.70 -6.68 17.03
N HIS A 300 -6.86 -7.72 17.14
CA HIS A 300 -5.81 -8.05 16.15
C HIS A 300 -6.41 -8.55 14.82
N SER A 301 -5.59 -8.56 13.78
CA SER A 301 -6.02 -8.80 12.40
C SER A 301 -6.64 -10.17 12.13
N ASP A 302 -6.31 -11.24 12.87
CA ASP A 302 -6.94 -12.56 12.66
C ASP A 302 -8.44 -12.56 13.00
N LEU A 303 -8.89 -11.58 13.80
CA LEU A 303 -10.30 -11.32 14.07
C LEU A 303 -10.88 -10.26 13.12
N GLY A 304 -10.07 -9.71 12.23
CA GLY A 304 -10.37 -8.66 11.26
C GLY A 304 -10.29 -9.18 9.81
N TYR A 305 -9.37 -8.60 9.05
CA TYR A 305 -9.12 -8.92 7.64
C TYR A 305 -7.81 -9.70 7.41
N GLU A 306 -7.19 -10.21 8.47
CA GLU A 306 -6.07 -11.15 8.43
C GLU A 306 -4.89 -10.64 7.59
N TYR A 307 -4.16 -11.54 6.94
CA TYR A 307 -3.03 -11.22 6.06
C TYR A 307 -3.44 -10.46 4.78
N GLU A 308 -4.63 -10.74 4.24
CA GLU A 308 -5.07 -10.22 2.94
C GLU A 308 -5.52 -8.74 3.01
N GLY A 309 -6.07 -8.33 4.15
CA GLY A 309 -6.70 -7.02 4.28
C GLY A 309 -8.00 -6.93 3.48
N LYS A 310 -8.44 -5.70 3.22
CA LYS A 310 -9.59 -5.38 2.36
C LYS A 310 -9.21 -4.27 1.41
N GLN A 311 -9.00 -4.63 0.15
CA GLN A 311 -8.68 -3.66 -0.90
C GLN A 311 -9.87 -2.73 -1.17
N ALA A 312 -9.57 -1.46 -1.44
CA ALA A 312 -10.53 -0.53 -2.01
C ALA A 312 -9.87 0.17 -3.20
N ALA A 313 -10.62 0.38 -4.27
CA ALA A 313 -10.13 1.19 -5.38
C ALA A 313 -9.97 2.64 -4.89
N SER A 314 -8.74 3.14 -4.85
CA SER A 314 -8.53 4.58 -4.79
C SER A 314 -8.73 5.19 -6.18
N SER A 315 -9.12 6.46 -6.19
CA SER A 315 -9.22 7.24 -7.42
C SER A 315 -8.12 8.30 -7.46
N GLY A 316 -7.57 8.55 -8.64
CA GLY A 316 -6.60 9.63 -8.85
C GLY A 316 -5.17 9.25 -8.46
N THR A 317 -4.50 10.15 -7.73
CA THR A 317 -3.05 10.08 -7.44
C THR A 317 -2.73 9.44 -6.09
N TYR A 318 -3.73 9.01 -5.31
CA TYR A 318 -3.52 8.37 -4.02
C TYR A 318 -3.27 6.86 -4.18
N LEU A 319 -2.15 6.38 -3.65
CA LEU A 319 -1.70 4.98 -3.78
C LEU A 319 -2.24 4.04 -2.70
N GLY A 320 -2.86 4.59 -1.65
CA GLY A 320 -3.45 3.78 -0.59
C GLY A 320 -4.93 3.51 -0.83
N GLY A 321 -5.63 3.16 0.24
CA GLY A 321 -7.06 2.85 0.20
C GLY A 321 -7.34 1.51 0.87
N GLY A 322 -8.57 1.35 1.34
CA GLY A 322 -8.99 0.12 2.02
C GLY A 322 -8.31 -0.09 3.37
N ILE A 323 -8.23 -1.35 3.77
CA ILE A 323 -7.66 -1.81 5.03
C ILE A 323 -6.46 -2.71 4.69
N PRO A 324 -5.23 -2.33 5.05
CA PRO A 324 -4.07 -3.19 4.85
C PRO A 324 -4.22 -4.53 5.58
N GLY A 325 -3.49 -5.54 5.12
CA GLY A 325 -3.28 -6.76 5.89
C GLY A 325 -2.63 -6.47 7.25
N HIS A 326 -2.83 -7.36 8.21
CA HIS A 326 -2.31 -7.24 9.58
C HIS A 326 -2.68 -5.93 10.28
N MET A 327 -3.87 -5.40 9.98
CA MET A 327 -4.36 -4.16 10.56
C MET A 327 -5.34 -4.42 11.70
N PRO A 328 -4.99 -4.06 12.95
CA PRO A 328 -5.94 -4.09 14.05
C PRO A 328 -7.11 -3.12 13.82
N LEU A 329 -8.30 -3.53 14.23
CA LEU A 329 -9.53 -2.76 14.03
C LEU A 329 -10.17 -2.35 15.35
N PHE A 330 -10.95 -1.27 15.28
CA PHE A 330 -11.79 -0.78 16.38
C PHE A 330 -13.23 -0.67 15.89
N PHE A 331 -14.17 -1.16 16.68
CA PHE A 331 -15.60 -0.97 16.45
C PHE A 331 -16.27 -0.37 17.67
N TRP A 332 -17.15 0.59 17.41
CA TRP A 332 -18.24 0.94 18.31
C TRP A 332 -19.49 0.25 17.80
N ILE A 333 -20.24 -0.41 18.68
CA ILE A 333 -21.42 -1.21 18.33
C ILE A 333 -22.56 -0.84 19.27
N TYR A 334 -23.74 -0.62 18.69
CA TYR A 334 -25.01 -0.51 19.39
C TYR A 334 -25.95 -1.61 18.92
N VAL A 335 -26.45 -2.39 19.88
CA VAL A 335 -27.47 -3.41 19.65
C VAL A 335 -28.82 -2.81 20.06
N PRO A 336 -29.74 -2.54 19.12
CA PRO A 336 -31.06 -2.03 19.45
C PRO A 336 -31.83 -2.97 20.40
N PRO A 337 -32.81 -2.48 21.17
CA PRO A 337 -33.74 -3.35 21.88
C PRO A 337 -34.39 -4.38 20.95
N LYS A 338 -34.76 -5.53 21.49
CA LYS A 338 -35.55 -6.54 20.77
C LYS A 338 -36.97 -5.98 20.57
N ASP A 339 -37.42 -5.93 19.32
CA ASP A 339 -38.79 -5.52 18.95
C ASP A 339 -39.86 -6.41 19.59
#